data_AF-A0AAW8XU31-F1
#
_entry.id   AF-A0AAW8XU31-F1
#
_cell.length_a   1.000
_cell.length_b   1.000
_cell.length_c   1.000
_cell.angle_alpha   90.00
_cell.angle_beta   90.00
_cell.angle_gamma   90.00
#
_symmetry.space_group_name_H-M   'P 1'
#
loop_
_entity.id
_entity.type
_entity.pdbx_description
1 polymer ?
#
loop_
_entity_poly.entity_id
_entity_poly.type
_entity_poly.pdbx_seq_one_letter_code
_entity_poly.pdbx_strand_id
1 'polypeptide(L)'
;MDDVTLVVSEGDTTQIDHIVVAPTGIFVVETKFYKGRIYGKESDKQWTQKIFKNTYKFQNPFRQNYKHVKAIEALLPNIGLANIHSVVVMLGECEWASKDRPAALFTSGWKAADYINDMIASGQKVLDVEEASARLQSLRLNVSRKAGRGGRTIAEAVNRHSAPDFPFFAA
;
A
#
# COMPACT_ATOMS: atom_id res chain seq x y z
N MET A 1 -8.34 2.42 7.52
CA MET A 1 -7.57 3.63 7.85
C MET A 1 -6.65 3.91 6.69
N ASP A 2 -6.60 5.14 6.20
CA ASP A 2 -5.85 5.49 4.99
C ASP A 2 -4.78 6.55 5.30
N ASP A 3 -3.65 6.45 4.60
CA ASP A 3 -2.48 7.33 4.70
C ASP A 3 -2.05 7.54 6.15
N VAL A 4 -1.63 6.44 6.79
CA VAL A 4 -1.36 6.36 8.22
C VAL A 4 0.14 6.41 8.47
N THR A 5 0.60 7.51 9.07
CA THR A 5 1.96 7.60 9.60
C THR A 5 1.95 7.26 11.08
N LEU A 6 2.61 6.17 11.47
CA LEU A 6 2.70 5.69 12.85
C LEU A 6 4.08 5.99 13.43
N VAL A 7 4.13 6.42 14.70
CA VAL A 7 5.37 6.42 15.49
C VAL A 7 5.67 4.99 15.91
N VAL A 8 6.82 4.45 15.49
CA VAL A 8 7.26 3.10 15.86
C VAL A 8 8.16 3.13 17.09
N SER A 9 9.08 4.09 17.13
CA SER A 9 9.93 4.40 18.29
C SER A 9 10.38 5.86 18.24
N GLU A 10 11.19 6.32 19.19
CA GLU A 10 11.65 7.72 19.22
C GLU A 10 12.40 8.08 17.93
N GLY A 11 11.83 9.02 17.15
CA GLY A 11 12.39 9.45 15.88
C GLY A 11 12.17 8.50 14.70
N ASP A 12 11.58 7.31 14.91
CA ASP A 12 11.29 6.33 13.86
C ASP A 12 9.80 6.27 13.55
N THR A 13 9.47 6.36 12.26
CA THR A 13 8.09 6.40 11.79
C THR A 13 7.92 5.54 10.56
N THR A 14 6.72 5.03 10.35
CA THR A 14 6.37 4.30 9.15
C THR A 14 5.08 4.85 8.57
N GLN A 15 5.08 5.14 7.27
CA GLN A 15 3.88 5.50 6.54
C GLN A 15 3.33 4.24 5.87
N ILE A 16 2.04 3.99 6.07
CA ILE A 16 1.32 2.84 5.55
C ILE A 16 0.13 3.36 4.74
N ASP A 17 0.01 2.93 3.47
CA ASP A 17 -1.03 3.42 2.57
C ASP A 17 -2.42 3.09 3.12
N HIS A 18 -2.67 1.83 3.47
CA HIS A 18 -3.93 1.43 4.10
C HIS A 18 -3.75 0.35 5.17
N ILE A 19 -4.53 0.48 6.24
CA ILE A 19 -4.68 -0.53 7.29
C ILE A 19 -6.17 -0.88 7.39
N VAL A 20 -6.50 -2.16 7.25
CA VAL A 20 -7.83 -2.70 7.56
C VAL A 20 -7.73 -3.48 8.86
N VAL A 21 -8.48 -3.06 9.88
CA VAL A 21 -8.59 -3.77 11.15
C VAL A 21 -9.91 -4.53 11.13
N ALA A 22 -9.85 -5.85 11.28
CA ALA A 22 -11.01 -6.72 11.26
C ALA A 22 -10.95 -7.76 12.39
N PRO A 23 -12.08 -8.38 12.77
CA PRO A 23 -12.08 -9.37 13.86
C PRO A 23 -11.14 -10.55 13.62
N THR A 24 -10.84 -10.87 12.36
CA THR A 24 -10.01 -12.01 11.95
C THR A 24 -8.53 -11.66 11.81
N GLY A 25 -8.16 -10.38 11.85
CA GLY A 25 -6.78 -9.94 11.67
C GLY A 25 -6.64 -8.49 11.19
N ILE A 26 -5.40 -8.06 11.00
CA ILE A 26 -5.03 -6.74 10.48
C ILE A 26 -4.43 -6.92 9.09
N PHE A 27 -4.96 -6.21 8.10
CA PHE A 27 -4.44 -6.23 6.74
C PHE A 27 -3.69 -4.94 6.46
N VAL A 28 -2.41 -5.06 6.12
CA VAL A 28 -1.52 -3.96 5.78
C VAL A 28 -1.39 -3.93 4.27
N VAL A 29 -1.92 -2.89 3.64
CA VAL A 29 -2.03 -2.79 2.19
C VAL A 29 -1.03 -1.76 1.68
N GLU A 30 -0.16 -2.19 0.77
CA GLU A 30 0.76 -1.34 0.03
C GLU A 30 0.24 -1.15 -1.40
N THR A 31 0.15 0.10 -1.84
CA THR A 31 -0.31 0.46 -3.17
C THR A 31 0.83 1.02 -4.01
N LYS A 32 1.06 0.45 -5.20
CA LYS A 32 2.05 0.97 -6.15
C LYS A 32 1.42 1.22 -7.50
N PHE A 33 1.81 2.31 -8.15
CA PHE A 33 1.37 2.59 -9.52
C PHE A 33 2.45 2.18 -10.52
N TYR A 34 2.15 1.22 -11.39
CA TYR A 34 3.07 0.71 -12.41
C TYR A 34 2.41 0.66 -13.80
N LYS A 35 3.25 0.43 -14.80
CA LYS A 35 2.86 0.22 -16.20
C LYS A 35 3.62 -0.94 -16.83
N GLY A 36 3.07 -1.54 -17.87
CA GLY A 36 3.72 -2.61 -18.63
C GLY A 36 3.81 -3.92 -17.86
N ARG A 37 4.83 -4.72 -18.17
CA ARG A 37 4.96 -6.09 -17.66
C ARG A 37 5.82 -6.13 -16.41
N ILE A 38 5.33 -6.76 -15.37
CA ILE A 38 6.03 -6.91 -14.09
C ILE A 38 6.51 -8.36 -13.94
N TYR A 39 7.79 -8.52 -13.62
CA TYR A 39 8.46 -9.79 -13.45
C TYR A 39 9.15 -9.86 -12.08
N GLY A 40 9.05 -11.02 -11.44
CA GLY A 40 9.75 -11.34 -10.20
C GLY A 40 9.16 -12.55 -9.51
N LYS A 41 9.64 -12.79 -8.29
CA LYS A 41 9.11 -13.74 -7.30
C LYS A 41 8.92 -13.03 -5.98
N GLU A 42 8.02 -13.52 -5.14
CA GLU A 42 7.77 -12.95 -3.82
C GLU A 42 9.04 -12.85 -2.94
N SER A 43 9.94 -13.83 -3.05
CA SER A 43 11.21 -13.88 -2.31
C SER A 43 12.27 -12.89 -2.80
N ASP A 44 12.13 -12.34 -4.01
CA ASP A 44 13.15 -11.52 -4.64
C ASP A 44 13.35 -10.20 -3.90
N LYS A 45 14.58 -9.67 -3.92
CA LYS A 45 14.90 -8.33 -3.38
C LYS A 45 14.30 -7.22 -4.24
N GLN A 46 14.37 -7.40 -5.55
CA GLN A 46 13.90 -6.45 -6.55
C GLN A 46 13.10 -7.19 -7.61
N TRP A 47 12.11 -6.49 -8.14
CA TRP A 47 11.36 -6.91 -9.32
C TRP A 47 11.78 -6.10 -10.53
N THR A 48 11.35 -6.55 -11.70
CA THR A 48 11.65 -5.94 -12.98
C THR A 48 10.37 -5.49 -13.65
N GLN A 49 10.35 -4.23 -14.09
CA GLN A 49 9.30 -3.65 -14.90
C GLN A 49 9.81 -3.50 -16.34
N LYS A 50 9.03 -3.97 -17.31
CA LYS A 50 9.32 -3.81 -18.74
C LYS A 50 8.24 -2.96 -19.40
N ILE A 51 8.65 -1.84 -19.98
CA ILE A 51 7.80 -0.92 -20.73
C ILE A 51 8.37 -0.83 -22.15
N PHE A 52 7.70 -1.47 -23.11
CA PHE A 52 8.20 -1.64 -24.48
C PHE A 52 9.64 -2.22 -24.50
N LYS A 53 10.62 -1.42 -24.92
CA LYS A 53 12.04 -1.79 -25.00
C LYS A 53 12.82 -1.49 -23.72
N ASN A 54 12.24 -0.72 -22.81
CA ASN A 54 12.92 -0.29 -21.59
C ASN A 54 12.66 -1.25 -20.43
N THR A 55 13.70 -1.48 -19.63
CA THR A 55 13.67 -2.37 -18.48
C THR A 55 14.17 -1.63 -17.24
N TYR A 56 13.40 -1.68 -16.16
CA TYR A 56 13.71 -1.00 -14.90
C TYR A 56 13.63 -2.00 -13.75
N LYS A 57 14.60 -1.96 -12.84
CA LYS A 57 14.52 -2.71 -11.58
C LYS A 57 13.98 -1.80 -10.49
N PHE A 58 13.13 -2.35 -9.62
CA PHE A 58 12.58 -1.63 -8.48
C PHE A 58 12.51 -2.56 -7.26
N GLN A 59 12.45 -1.98 -6.06
CA GLN A 59 12.33 -2.77 -4.85
C GLN A 59 11.00 -3.55 -4.84
N ASN A 60 11.05 -4.82 -4.46
CA ASN A 60 9.84 -5.63 -4.30
C ASN A 60 8.91 -5.01 -3.23
N PRO A 61 7.65 -4.64 -3.58
CA PRO A 61 6.72 -4.00 -2.65
C PRO A 61 6.41 -4.85 -1.42
N PHE A 62 6.42 -6.19 -1.52
CA PHE A 62 6.22 -7.06 -0.36
C PHE A 62 7.30 -6.88 0.70
N ARG A 63 8.53 -6.52 0.32
CA ARG A 63 9.61 -6.26 1.30
C ARG A 63 9.43 -4.93 2.01
N GLN A 64 8.88 -3.93 1.32
CA GLN A 64 8.50 -2.69 1.95
C GLN A 64 7.34 -2.96 2.92
N ASN A 65 6.31 -3.65 2.45
CA ASN A 65 5.15 -3.97 3.26
C ASN A 65 5.46 -4.87 4.47
N TYR A 66 6.45 -5.76 4.37
CA TYR A 66 6.94 -6.53 5.52
C TYR A 66 7.47 -5.64 6.65
N LYS A 67 8.11 -4.51 6.34
CA LYS A 67 8.52 -3.54 7.37
C LYS A 67 7.32 -2.92 8.06
N HIS A 68 6.27 -2.58 7.29
CA HIS A 68 5.01 -2.07 7.84
C HIS A 68 4.33 -3.10 8.74
N VAL A 69 4.24 -4.36 8.30
CA VAL A 69 3.74 -5.49 9.11
C VAL A 69 4.53 -5.63 10.41
N LYS A 70 5.87 -5.57 10.36
CA LYS A 70 6.72 -5.64 11.56
C LYS A 70 6.54 -4.44 12.50
N ALA A 71 6.29 -3.25 11.95
CA ALA A 71 5.96 -2.09 12.76
C ALA A 71 4.61 -2.29 13.48
N ILE A 72 3.58 -2.79 12.79
CA ILE A 72 2.28 -3.10 13.42
C ILE A 72 2.43 -4.16 14.51
N GLU A 73 3.18 -5.23 14.26
CA GLU A 73 3.47 -6.28 15.25
C GLU A 73 4.13 -5.69 16.50
N ALA A 74 5.12 -4.80 16.34
CA ALA A 74 5.80 -4.16 17.47
C ALA A 74 4.87 -3.22 18.26
N LEU A 75 3.95 -2.53 17.59
CA LEU A 75 3.01 -1.61 18.21
C LEU A 75 1.83 -2.30 18.90
N LEU A 76 1.53 -3.54 18.49
CA LEU A 76 0.44 -4.38 18.96
C LEU A 76 0.97 -5.76 19.41
N PRO A 77 1.76 -5.84 20.49
CA PRO A 77 2.49 -7.05 20.87
C PRO A 77 1.59 -8.26 21.24
N ASN A 78 0.32 -8.02 21.56
CA ASN A 78 -0.65 -9.07 21.86
C ASN A 78 -1.23 -9.74 20.60
N ILE A 79 -0.92 -9.20 19.42
CA ILE A 79 -1.42 -9.70 18.13
C ILE A 79 -0.26 -10.39 17.41
N GLY A 80 -0.33 -11.72 17.33
CA GLY A 80 0.71 -12.51 16.69
C GLY A 80 0.81 -12.22 15.18
N LEU A 81 2.02 -12.31 14.62
CA LEU A 81 2.32 -12.07 13.20
C LEU A 81 1.41 -12.83 12.24
N ALA A 82 0.94 -14.02 12.63
CA ALA A 82 0.03 -14.84 11.82
C ALA A 82 -1.31 -14.14 11.52
N ASN A 83 -1.70 -13.17 12.36
CA ASN A 83 -2.94 -12.39 12.24
C ASN A 83 -2.70 -11.01 11.59
N ILE A 84 -1.50 -10.75 11.07
CA ILE A 84 -1.14 -9.52 10.35
C ILE A 84 -0.78 -9.88 8.92
N HIS A 85 -1.64 -9.50 7.98
CA HIS A 85 -1.59 -9.94 6.59
C HIS A 85 -1.05 -8.84 5.68
N SER A 86 -0.02 -9.17 4.89
CA SER A 86 0.52 -8.30 3.85
C SER A 86 -0.31 -8.42 2.57
N VAL A 87 -0.76 -7.30 2.03
CA VAL A 87 -1.46 -7.22 0.74
C VAL A 87 -0.78 -6.18 -0.14
N VAL A 88 -0.51 -6.50 -1.40
CA VAL A 88 0.08 -5.56 -2.37
C VAL A 88 -0.89 -5.34 -3.51
N VAL A 89 -1.15 -4.08 -3.82
CA VAL A 89 -2.00 -3.66 -4.92
C VAL A 89 -1.17 -2.87 -5.93
N MET A 90 -1.05 -3.41 -7.14
CA MET A 90 -0.45 -2.71 -8.28
C MET A 90 -1.55 -2.05 -9.10
N LEU A 91 -1.64 -0.73 -9.03
CA LEU A 91 -2.54 0.08 -9.83
C LEU A 91 -1.87 0.52 -11.14
N GLY A 92 -2.68 0.97 -12.09
CA GLY A 92 -2.23 1.43 -13.40
C GLY A 92 -2.31 0.35 -14.49
N GLU A 93 -1.69 0.63 -15.63
CA GLU A 93 -1.75 -0.20 -16.83
C GLU A 93 -0.64 -1.26 -16.79
N CYS A 94 -0.68 -2.13 -15.78
CA CYS A 94 0.32 -3.18 -15.61
C CYS A 94 -0.28 -4.59 -15.56
N GLU A 95 0.54 -5.56 -15.96
CA GLU A 95 0.23 -6.98 -15.86
C GLU A 95 1.36 -7.74 -15.17
N TRP A 96 0.99 -8.75 -14.37
CA TRP A 96 1.96 -9.69 -13.83
C TRP A 96 2.34 -10.71 -14.92
N ALA A 97 3.62 -10.77 -15.25
CA ALA A 97 4.13 -11.55 -16.38
C ALA A 97 4.98 -12.77 -15.99
N SER A 98 5.30 -12.94 -14.70
CA SER A 98 5.89 -14.20 -14.19
C SER A 98 4.82 -15.29 -14.06
N LYS A 99 5.25 -16.56 -14.15
CA LYS A 99 4.38 -17.72 -13.99
C LYS A 99 3.72 -17.78 -12.60
N ASP A 100 4.52 -17.55 -11.56
CA ASP A 100 4.07 -17.69 -10.17
C ASP A 100 3.70 -16.30 -9.63
N ARG A 101 2.39 -16.01 -9.58
CA ARG A 101 1.87 -14.77 -8.97
C ARG A 101 1.73 -14.96 -7.46
N PRO A 102 2.29 -14.07 -6.63
CA PRO A 102 2.04 -14.08 -5.18
C PRO A 102 0.54 -14.01 -4.90
N ALA A 103 0.06 -14.82 -3.93
CA ALA A 103 -1.38 -14.94 -3.65
C ALA A 103 -2.01 -13.58 -3.30
N ALA A 104 -1.32 -12.79 -2.47
CA ALA A 104 -1.76 -11.49 -1.98
C ALA A 104 -1.36 -10.31 -2.89
N LEU A 105 -1.04 -10.56 -4.17
CA LEU A 105 -0.74 -9.53 -5.16
C LEU A 105 -1.93 -9.31 -6.10
N PHE A 106 -2.48 -8.10 -6.12
CA PHE A 106 -3.64 -7.75 -6.94
C PHE A 106 -3.32 -6.61 -7.91
N THR A 107 -3.90 -6.64 -9.11
CA THR A 107 -3.79 -5.55 -10.10
C THR A 107 -5.01 -4.63 -10.12
N SER A 108 -5.88 -4.76 -9.12
CA SER A 108 -7.10 -3.95 -8.97
C SER A 108 -7.50 -3.88 -7.50
N GLY A 109 -7.85 -2.69 -7.01
CA GLY A 109 -8.24 -2.48 -5.62
C GLY A 109 -9.46 -3.31 -5.20
N TRP A 110 -10.46 -3.45 -6.08
CA TRP A 110 -11.67 -4.22 -5.76
C TRP A 110 -11.38 -5.71 -5.55
N LYS A 111 -10.53 -6.36 -6.37
CA LYS A 111 -10.12 -7.76 -6.12
C LYS A 111 -9.35 -7.93 -4.81
N ALA A 112 -8.56 -6.93 -4.43
CA ALA A 112 -7.89 -6.94 -3.13
C ALA A 112 -8.91 -6.83 -1.99
N ALA A 113 -9.95 -5.99 -2.15
CA ALA A 113 -11.05 -5.89 -1.20
C ALA A 113 -11.86 -7.19 -1.10
N ASP A 114 -12.18 -7.84 -2.22
CA ASP A 114 -12.85 -9.15 -2.23
C ASP A 114 -12.05 -10.19 -1.46
N TYR A 115 -10.74 -10.28 -1.73
CA TYR A 115 -9.83 -11.16 -1.00
C TYR A 115 -9.82 -10.89 0.52
N ILE A 116 -9.77 -9.61 0.93
CA ILE A 116 -9.82 -9.23 2.34
C ILE A 116 -11.17 -9.61 2.95
N ASN A 117 -12.28 -9.36 2.25
CA ASN A 117 -13.62 -9.71 2.72
C ASN A 117 -13.81 -11.22 2.87
N ASP A 118 -13.29 -12.02 1.93
CA ASP A 118 -13.31 -13.48 2.01
C ASP A 118 -12.54 -13.98 3.24
N MET A 119 -11.33 -13.44 3.47
CA MET A 119 -10.51 -13.74 4.66
C MET A 119 -11.23 -13.37 5.97
N ILE A 120 -11.99 -12.27 5.97
CA ILE A 120 -12.81 -11.85 7.12
C ILE A 120 -14.00 -12.78 7.32
N ALA A 121 -14.65 -13.22 6.24
CA ALA A 121 -15.83 -14.08 6.31
C ALA A 121 -15.48 -15.51 6.76
N SER A 122 -14.32 -16.05 6.35
CA SER A 122 -13.92 -17.42 6.67
C SER A 122 -13.00 -17.54 7.89
N GLY A 123 -12.44 -16.43 8.38
CA GLY A 123 -11.44 -16.44 9.44
C GLY A 123 -12.00 -16.61 10.85
N GLN A 124 -11.20 -17.14 11.77
CA GLN A 124 -11.51 -17.13 13.19
C GLN A 124 -11.41 -15.70 13.73
N LYS A 125 -12.37 -15.29 14.56
CA LYS A 125 -12.28 -14.01 15.28
C LYS A 125 -11.23 -14.13 16.39
N VAL A 126 -10.17 -13.34 16.27
CA VAL A 126 -8.98 -13.37 17.14
C VAL A 126 -8.61 -11.98 17.67
N LEU A 127 -9.34 -10.95 17.26
CA LEU A 127 -9.00 -9.55 17.50
C LEU A 127 -10.17 -8.77 18.08
N ASP A 128 -9.91 -7.94 19.09
CA ASP A 128 -10.77 -6.82 19.44
C ASP A 128 -10.49 -5.66 18.48
N VAL A 129 -11.46 -5.36 17.62
CA VAL A 129 -11.34 -4.34 16.57
C VAL A 129 -11.27 -2.93 17.17
N GLU A 130 -12.02 -2.67 18.23
CA GLU A 130 -12.09 -1.35 18.85
C GLU A 130 -10.78 -1.04 19.58
N GLU A 131 -10.28 -2.00 20.36
CA GLU A 131 -9.02 -1.86 21.09
C GLU A 131 -7.84 -1.65 20.13
N ALA A 132 -7.71 -2.50 19.11
CA ALA A 132 -6.63 -2.41 18.13
C ALA A 132 -6.68 -1.09 17.34
N SER A 133 -7.88 -0.68 16.92
CA SER A 133 -8.07 0.57 16.18
C SER A 133 -7.75 1.80 17.05
N ALA A 134 -8.22 1.82 18.30
CA ALA A 134 -7.92 2.90 19.25
C ALA A 134 -6.42 3.01 19.51
N ARG A 135 -5.74 1.87 19.68
CA ARG A 135 -4.29 1.83 19.86
C ARG A 135 -3.55 2.40 18.65
N LEU A 136 -3.87 1.96 17.42
CA LEU A 136 -3.23 2.48 16.20
C LEU A 136 -3.51 3.97 16.00
N GLN A 137 -4.72 4.44 16.29
CA GLN A 137 -5.05 5.86 16.21
C GLN A 137 -4.27 6.70 17.23
N SER A 138 -4.08 6.21 18.45
CA SER A 138 -3.30 6.92 19.47
C SER A 138 -1.82 7.13 19.08
N LEU A 139 -1.29 6.26 18.20
CA LEU A 139 0.08 6.29 17.69
C LEU A 139 0.22 7.02 16.35
N ARG A 140 -0.91 7.40 15.74
CA ARG A 140 -0.90 8.12 14.46
C ARG A 140 -0.33 9.51 14.69
N LEU A 141 0.70 9.86 13.91
CA LEU A 141 1.20 11.22 13.88
C LEU A 141 0.14 12.13 13.27
N ASN A 142 -0.36 13.05 14.09
CA ASN A 142 -1.15 14.18 13.62
C ASN A 142 -0.21 15.14 12.89
N VAL A 143 -0.08 14.97 11.58
CA VAL A 143 0.60 15.93 10.73
C VAL A 143 -0.26 17.20 10.71
N SER A 144 -0.03 18.08 11.69
CA SER A 144 -0.44 19.47 11.57
C SER A 144 0.29 20.03 10.36
N ARG A 145 -0.46 20.42 9.32
CA ARG A 145 0.10 21.16 8.17
C ARG A 145 0.73 22.45 8.73
N LYS A 146 2.03 22.43 9.01
CA LYS A 146 2.75 23.64 9.43
C LYS A 146 2.75 24.62 8.26
N ALA A 147 1.99 25.70 8.42
CA ALA A 147 2.13 26.91 7.63
C ALA A 147 3.51 27.53 7.87
N GLY A 148 4.22 27.87 6.78
CA GLY A 148 5.24 28.93 6.74
C GLY A 148 6.71 28.50 6.76
N ARG A 149 7.33 28.42 5.57
CA ARG A 149 8.36 29.38 5.10
C ARG A 149 8.88 28.99 3.69
N GLY A 150 8.61 29.88 2.73
CA GLY A 150 9.48 30.15 1.57
C GLY A 150 9.56 29.09 0.47
N GLY A 151 8.56 29.07 -0.42
CA GLY A 151 8.65 28.34 -1.69
C GLY A 151 7.26 28.13 -2.28
N ARG A 152 6.97 28.76 -3.42
CA ARG A 152 5.68 28.72 -4.12
C ARG A 152 5.10 27.30 -4.13
N THR A 153 3.92 27.14 -3.52
CA THR A 153 3.23 25.85 -3.41
C THR A 153 2.54 25.50 -4.72
N ILE A 154 2.64 24.22 -5.10
CA ILE A 154 2.05 23.59 -6.30
C ILE A 154 0.52 23.81 -6.39
N ALA A 155 -0.14 24.16 -5.29
CA ALA A 155 -1.57 24.47 -5.22
C ALA A 155 -2.00 25.73 -6.02
N GLU A 156 -1.08 26.61 -6.43
CA GLU A 156 -1.38 27.75 -7.33
C GLU A 156 -1.08 27.46 -8.81
N ALA A 157 -0.52 26.30 -9.15
CA ALA A 157 -0.17 25.94 -10.53
C ALA A 157 -1.25 25.13 -11.28
N VAL A 158 -2.36 24.77 -10.62
CA VAL A 158 -3.37 23.86 -11.20
C VAL A 158 -4.59 24.61 -11.76
N ASN A 159 -4.62 25.95 -11.71
CA ASN A 159 -5.75 26.71 -12.26
C ASN A 159 -5.29 27.90 -13.13
N ARG A 160 -4.61 27.61 -14.24
CA ARG A 160 -4.65 28.42 -15.48
C ARG A 160 -3.87 27.75 -16.62
N HIS A 161 -4.59 27.52 -17.72
CA HIS A 161 -4.16 27.12 -19.08
C HIS A 161 -4.25 25.63 -19.45
N SER A 162 -5.43 25.32 -20.01
CA SER A 162 -5.63 24.78 -21.36
C SER A 162 -4.97 23.46 -21.75
N ALA A 163 -5.84 22.50 -22.09
CA ALA A 163 -5.55 21.25 -22.76
C ALA A 163 -4.60 21.39 -23.97
N PRO A 164 -3.82 20.34 -24.27
CA PRO A 164 -3.50 20.00 -25.65
C PRO A 164 -4.29 18.76 -26.09
N ASP A 165 -4.82 18.86 -27.30
CA ASP A 165 -5.60 17.88 -28.02
C ASP A 165 -4.89 16.52 -28.13
N PHE A 166 -5.64 15.43 -27.90
CA PHE A 166 -5.29 14.10 -28.38
C PHE A 166 -5.99 13.89 -29.73
N PRO A 167 -5.26 13.57 -30.83
CA PRO A 167 -5.91 13.23 -32.08
C PRO A 167 -6.57 11.85 -31.97
N PHE A 168 -7.89 11.85 -32.20
CA PHE A 168 -8.66 10.68 -32.60
C PHE A 168 -8.02 10.03 -33.83
N PHE A 169 -7.78 8.72 -33.80
CA PHE A 169 -7.79 7.94 -35.03
C PHE A 169 -9.17 7.31 -35.17
N ALA A 170 -9.92 7.80 -36.15
CA ALA A 170 -11.07 7.13 -36.73
C ALA A 170 -10.62 6.37 -37.99
N ALA A 171 -11.22 5.20 -38.17
CA ALA A 171 -11.12 4.23 -39.27
C ALA A 171 -9.81 3.44 -39.37
#